data_AF-A0A959FCV5-F1
#
_entry.id   AF-A0A959FCV5-F1
#
_cell.length_a   1.000
_cell.length_b   1.000
_cell.length_c   1.000
_cell.angle_alpha   90.00
_cell.angle_beta   90.00
_cell.angle_gamma   90.00
#
_symmetry.space_group_name_H-M   'P 1'
#
loop_
_entity.id
_entity.type
_entity.pdbx_description
1 polymer ?
#
loop_
_entity_poly.entity_id
_entity_poly.type
_entity_poly.pdbx_seq_one_letter_code
_entity_poly.pdbx_strand_id
1 'polypeptide(L)'
;MYRLILLFGLSITLGLKSYPQEHVVLVPSDFKHYIDEFNAKDLELYQQYIPNDAAWAFLKNNIPFFECPDKNIETTYYFRWWTYRKHIRETATGFVITEFLPEVSWSEKYNTIACAAGHHFYEGRWLRSDEYLHSYAKFWFTEGNPRLYSFWAANALWEYYKVSQDKIVLDLLPDLVANYRAWEQGGMRNGHFIGKNKDGLFSTHDDRDGMEMQISGSGKRPTINSYMYGDAVAISRIAAMAGEKALEKEFIEKADSLRLRVLTGLWDQEANFFKTRAEPDDQFADVKELQGYSPWYFNLPPDGRTYEKAWELIRSSKGFNAPYGLTTAEQAHPKFEIAYSGHECLWNGPVWPYATSVTLTALANVLNNYEQDVVTKRDFYDQFITYSSSHRIIDEHGEILPWIDENMNPYTGDWISRTRLKTWENGTWSDGKGGVERGKDYNHSTFCDLLISGLVGIRTQEDQAVVINPLIPDNAWDWFCLDGVRYKGKMICVLYDKFGTKYNRGTGLMVFIDGEMKVRKEGLEKIRIILE
;
A
#
# COMPACT_ATOMS: atom_id res chain seq x y z
N MET A 1 -63.16 -52.28 14.79
CA MET A 1 -62.14 -51.74 13.87
C MET A 1 -62.02 -50.24 14.14
N TYR A 2 -61.23 -49.85 15.15
CA TYR A 2 -61.02 -48.44 15.53
C TYR A 2 -59.67 -47.99 14.96
N ARG A 3 -59.68 -46.93 14.16
CA ARG A 3 -58.50 -46.38 13.48
C ARG A 3 -57.65 -45.56 14.47
N LEU A 4 -56.39 -45.96 14.59
CA LEU A 4 -55.32 -45.26 15.30
C LEU A 4 -54.88 -44.05 14.44
N ILE A 5 -54.91 -42.84 14.99
CA ILE A 5 -54.32 -41.64 14.36
C ILE A 5 -52.94 -41.44 15.01
N LEU A 6 -51.89 -41.66 14.24
CA LEU A 6 -50.50 -41.36 14.61
C LEU A 6 -50.21 -39.87 14.31
N LEU A 7 -49.96 -39.08 15.35
CA LEU A 7 -49.41 -37.73 15.26
C LEU A 7 -47.88 -37.82 15.19
N PHE A 8 -47.32 -37.51 14.01
CA PHE A 8 -45.89 -37.29 13.84
C PHE A 8 -45.54 -35.88 14.36
N GLY A 9 -44.78 -35.80 15.45
CA GLY A 9 -44.15 -34.57 15.90
C GLY A 9 -42.96 -34.23 15.01
N LEU A 10 -43.08 -33.14 14.26
CA LEU A 10 -41.98 -32.58 13.46
C LEU A 10 -41.10 -31.73 14.40
N SER A 11 -39.98 -32.28 14.88
CA SER A 11 -38.97 -31.49 15.58
C SER A 11 -38.20 -30.64 14.58
N ILE A 12 -38.57 -29.37 14.47
CA ILE A 12 -37.81 -28.37 13.71
C ILE A 12 -36.65 -27.92 14.61
N THR A 13 -35.46 -28.48 14.39
CA THR A 13 -34.21 -27.90 14.89
C THR A 13 -33.90 -26.65 14.06
N LEU A 14 -34.35 -25.48 14.55
CA LEU A 14 -33.82 -24.20 14.11
C LEU A 14 -32.33 -24.14 14.50
N GLY A 15 -31.46 -24.48 13.55
CA GLY A 15 -30.05 -24.16 13.66
C GLY A 15 -29.91 -22.65 13.74
N LEU A 16 -29.59 -22.13 14.92
CA LEU A 16 -29.05 -20.79 15.08
C LEU A 16 -27.75 -20.75 14.26
N LYS A 17 -27.78 -20.18 13.06
CA LYS A 17 -26.56 -19.70 12.43
C LYS A 17 -26.04 -18.60 13.35
N SER A 18 -25.02 -18.90 14.15
CA SER A 18 -24.22 -17.87 14.81
C SER A 18 -23.60 -17.05 13.69
N TYR A 19 -24.11 -15.83 13.49
CA TYR A 19 -23.39 -14.87 12.66
C TYR A 19 -22.06 -14.60 13.37
N PRO A 20 -20.91 -14.70 12.66
CA PRO A 20 -19.63 -14.37 13.27
C PRO A 20 -19.71 -12.96 13.84
N GLN A 21 -19.25 -12.81 15.08
CA GLN A 21 -19.21 -11.50 15.74
C GLN A 21 -18.22 -10.61 14.98
N GLU A 22 -18.72 -9.55 14.33
CA GLU A 22 -17.89 -8.67 13.49
C GLU A 22 -16.77 -7.97 14.27
N HIS A 23 -16.99 -7.69 15.57
CA HIS A 23 -16.05 -7.03 16.46
C HIS A 23 -16.05 -7.66 17.85
N VAL A 24 -14.88 -8.03 18.36
CA VAL A 24 -14.71 -8.83 19.58
C VAL A 24 -14.42 -7.97 20.82
N VAL A 25 -13.69 -6.88 20.62
CA VAL A 25 -13.11 -6.01 21.64
C VAL A 25 -13.54 -4.57 21.45
N LEU A 26 -13.39 -4.04 20.24
CA LEU A 26 -13.66 -2.63 19.96
C LEU A 26 -15.12 -2.39 19.61
N VAL A 27 -15.70 -1.30 20.12
CA VAL A 27 -17.06 -0.89 19.77
C VAL A 27 -16.97 0.20 18.71
N PRO A 28 -17.42 -0.04 17.47
CA PRO A 28 -17.27 0.92 16.37
C PRO A 28 -17.73 2.34 16.71
N SER A 29 -18.85 2.50 17.42
CA SER A 29 -19.39 3.84 17.75
C SER A 29 -18.43 4.75 18.51
N ASP A 30 -17.47 4.17 19.24
CA ASP A 30 -16.50 4.93 20.02
C ASP A 30 -15.54 5.73 19.12
N PHE A 31 -15.43 5.36 17.85
CA PHE A 31 -14.53 5.99 16.87
C PHE A 31 -15.25 6.94 15.90
N LYS A 32 -16.57 7.07 16.00
CA LYS A 32 -17.37 7.97 15.14
C LYS A 32 -16.88 9.43 15.23
N HIS A 33 -16.37 9.83 16.40
CA HIS A 33 -15.91 11.18 16.65
C HIS A 33 -14.81 11.64 15.68
N TYR A 34 -13.90 10.75 15.25
CA TYR A 34 -12.90 11.10 14.23
C TYR A 34 -13.56 11.53 12.93
N ILE A 35 -14.55 10.77 12.47
CA ILE A 35 -15.25 11.03 11.21
C ILE A 35 -16.11 12.28 11.30
N ASP A 36 -16.76 12.51 12.45
CA ASP A 36 -17.52 13.74 12.70
C ASP A 36 -16.61 14.97 12.67
N GLU A 37 -15.41 14.89 13.25
CA GLU A 37 -14.43 15.96 13.23
C GLU A 37 -13.92 16.25 11.81
N PHE A 38 -13.58 15.21 11.05
CA PHE A 38 -13.12 15.39 9.66
C PHE A 38 -14.21 16.03 8.81
N ASN A 39 -15.44 15.53 8.90
CA ASN A 39 -16.57 16.09 8.16
C ASN A 39 -16.87 17.55 8.53
N ALA A 40 -16.71 17.93 9.80
CA ALA A 40 -16.96 19.29 10.26
C ALA A 40 -15.91 20.30 9.79
N LYS A 41 -14.68 19.84 9.56
CA LYS A 41 -13.52 20.66 9.16
C LYS A 41 -13.19 20.56 7.67
N ASP A 42 -13.80 19.63 6.95
CA ASP A 42 -13.58 19.44 5.52
C ASP A 42 -14.40 20.40 4.67
N LEU A 43 -13.74 21.01 3.68
CA LEU A 43 -14.43 21.61 2.55
C LEU A 43 -14.53 20.55 1.45
N GLU A 44 -15.69 19.90 1.33
CA GLU A 44 -15.93 18.82 0.35
C GLU A 44 -16.05 19.38 -1.07
N LEU A 45 -14.90 19.65 -1.70
CA LEU A 45 -14.81 20.25 -3.04
C LEU A 45 -15.27 19.30 -4.15
N TYR A 46 -14.94 18.02 -4.02
CA TYR A 46 -15.10 17.01 -5.07
C TYR A 46 -15.78 15.76 -4.50
N GLN A 47 -17.09 15.69 -4.68
CA GLN A 47 -17.89 14.56 -4.23
C GLN A 47 -17.91 13.44 -5.29
N GLN A 48 -17.69 12.20 -4.86
CA GLN A 48 -17.88 11.00 -5.68
C GLN A 48 -19.04 10.14 -5.14
N TYR A 49 -18.94 8.80 -5.24
CA TYR A 49 -20.04 7.90 -4.94
C TYR A 49 -20.55 8.03 -3.50
N ILE A 50 -19.64 8.26 -2.55
CA ILE A 50 -19.97 8.33 -1.13
C ILE A 50 -19.62 9.77 -0.65
N PRO A 51 -20.59 10.60 -0.25
CA PRO A 51 -20.40 11.96 0.34
C PRO A 51 -20.15 11.99 1.84
N ASN A 52 -19.45 13.00 2.37
CA ASN A 52 -19.08 13.12 3.79
C ASN A 52 -20.20 12.74 4.79
N ASP A 53 -21.45 13.16 4.55
CA ASP A 53 -22.60 12.81 5.41
C ASP A 53 -22.91 11.30 5.49
N ALA A 54 -22.48 10.51 4.50
CA ALA A 54 -22.55 9.05 4.46
C ALA A 54 -21.23 8.35 4.86
N ALA A 55 -20.16 9.10 5.18
CA ALA A 55 -18.84 8.54 5.45
C ALA A 55 -18.85 7.56 6.64
N TRP A 56 -19.46 7.93 7.76
CA TRP A 56 -19.52 7.06 8.93
C TRP A 56 -20.25 5.74 8.65
N ALA A 57 -21.39 5.80 7.96
CA ALA A 57 -22.17 4.62 7.63
C ALA A 57 -21.37 3.64 6.76
N PHE A 58 -20.64 4.16 5.76
CA PHE A 58 -19.75 3.35 4.94
C PHE A 58 -18.60 2.74 5.76
N LEU A 59 -17.87 3.58 6.49
CA LEU A 59 -16.66 3.16 7.21
C LEU A 59 -16.98 2.13 8.27
N LYS A 60 -18.03 2.36 9.08
CA LYS A 60 -18.49 1.41 10.10
C LYS A 60 -18.65 -0.01 9.55
N ASN A 61 -19.21 -0.14 8.35
CA ASN A 61 -19.47 -1.45 7.75
C ASN A 61 -18.23 -2.04 7.07
N ASN A 62 -17.27 -1.21 6.63
CA ASN A 62 -16.20 -1.67 5.74
C ASN A 62 -14.80 -1.71 6.35
N ILE A 63 -14.47 -0.92 7.38
CA ILE A 63 -13.08 -0.83 7.85
C ILE A 63 -12.85 -1.64 9.13
N PRO A 64 -11.66 -2.23 9.33
CA PRO A 64 -11.19 -2.61 10.65
C PRO A 64 -11.10 -1.38 11.57
N PHE A 65 -11.21 -1.60 12.88
CA PHE A 65 -11.06 -0.54 13.88
C PHE A 65 -9.75 -0.72 14.64
N PHE A 66 -9.13 0.39 15.01
CA PHE A 66 -7.82 0.39 15.63
C PHE A 66 -7.72 1.43 16.76
N GLU A 67 -7.15 1.04 17.88
CA GLU A 67 -6.73 1.99 18.92
C GLU A 67 -5.35 1.67 19.50
N CYS A 68 -4.65 2.72 19.92
CA CYS A 68 -3.35 2.65 20.57
C CYS A 68 -3.09 3.87 21.48
N PRO A 69 -2.00 3.90 22.27
CA PRO A 69 -1.68 5.04 23.12
C PRO A 69 -1.39 6.34 22.34
N ASP A 70 -1.00 6.24 21.08
CA ASP A 70 -0.67 7.38 20.23
C ASP A 70 -1.87 7.84 19.40
N LYS A 71 -2.50 8.94 19.85
CA LYS A 71 -3.67 9.52 19.18
C LYS A 71 -3.36 10.11 17.80
N ASN A 72 -2.11 10.45 17.48
CA ASN A 72 -1.78 10.89 16.13
C ASN A 72 -1.90 9.75 15.12
N ILE A 73 -1.54 8.53 15.52
CA ILE A 73 -1.69 7.34 14.67
C ILE A 73 -3.15 6.98 14.48
N GLU A 74 -3.95 7.03 15.55
CA GLU A 74 -5.39 6.81 15.43
C GLU A 74 -6.02 7.84 14.47
N THR A 75 -5.75 9.13 14.67
CA THR A 75 -6.24 10.19 13.78
C THR A 75 -5.86 9.91 12.32
N THR A 76 -4.60 9.57 12.05
CA THR A 76 -4.15 9.29 10.68
C THR A 76 -4.80 8.01 10.11
N TYR A 77 -4.98 6.96 10.92
CA TYR A 77 -5.63 5.72 10.50
C TYR A 77 -7.08 5.96 10.04
N TYR A 78 -7.87 6.66 10.86
CA TYR A 78 -9.25 6.97 10.51
C TYR A 78 -9.34 7.99 9.37
N PHE A 79 -8.44 8.97 9.33
CA PHE A 79 -8.36 9.94 8.24
C PHE A 79 -8.08 9.26 6.90
N ARG A 80 -7.13 8.31 6.86
CA ARG A 80 -6.74 7.60 5.64
C ARG A 80 -7.83 6.68 5.09
N TRP A 81 -8.61 6.07 5.96
CA TRP A 81 -9.81 5.37 5.52
C TRP A 81 -10.90 6.31 5.01
N TRP A 82 -11.08 7.45 5.68
CA TRP A 82 -12.03 8.47 5.26
C TRP A 82 -11.67 9.08 3.90
N THR A 83 -10.39 9.34 3.62
CA THR A 83 -9.95 9.81 2.30
C THR A 83 -10.05 8.71 1.24
N TYR A 84 -9.59 7.48 1.49
CA TYR A 84 -9.71 6.37 0.53
C TYR A 84 -11.14 6.19 0.01
N ARG A 85 -12.12 6.30 0.91
CA ARG A 85 -13.55 6.21 0.59
C ARG A 85 -14.02 7.30 -0.39
N LYS A 86 -13.42 8.49 -0.40
CA LYS A 86 -13.75 9.57 -1.36
C LYS A 86 -13.39 9.19 -2.80
N HIS A 87 -12.45 8.25 -2.98
CA HIS A 87 -11.97 7.83 -4.28
C HIS A 87 -12.77 6.70 -4.91
N ILE A 88 -13.76 6.14 -4.20
CA ILE A 88 -14.69 5.17 -4.75
C ILE A 88 -15.61 5.90 -5.73
N ARG A 89 -15.52 5.53 -7.01
CA ARG A 89 -16.33 6.07 -8.09
C ARG A 89 -17.20 4.98 -8.69
N GLU A 90 -18.49 5.23 -8.76
CA GLU A 90 -19.42 4.36 -9.49
C GLU A 90 -19.24 4.55 -11.00
N THR A 91 -19.33 3.44 -11.74
CA THR A 91 -19.25 3.38 -13.20
C THR A 91 -20.39 2.52 -13.73
N ALA A 92 -20.56 2.47 -15.06
CA ALA A 92 -21.59 1.66 -15.68
C ALA A 92 -21.43 0.14 -15.44
N THR A 93 -20.24 -0.32 -15.04
CA THR A 93 -19.86 -1.74 -14.93
C THR A 93 -19.40 -2.13 -13.52
N GLY A 94 -19.53 -1.23 -12.53
CA GLY A 94 -19.15 -1.46 -11.14
C GLY A 94 -18.48 -0.22 -10.55
N PHE A 95 -17.33 -0.38 -9.90
CA PHE A 95 -16.58 0.69 -9.26
C PHE A 95 -15.14 0.77 -9.74
N VAL A 96 -14.57 1.96 -9.67
CA VAL A 96 -13.13 2.20 -9.80
C VAL A 96 -12.64 3.00 -8.61
N ILE A 97 -11.34 2.93 -8.36
CA ILE A 97 -10.65 3.75 -7.36
C ILE A 97 -9.85 4.82 -8.11
N THR A 98 -10.15 6.09 -7.84
CA THR A 98 -9.46 7.23 -8.45
C THR A 98 -8.19 7.60 -7.68
N GLU A 99 -7.29 8.33 -8.33
CA GLU A 99 -6.04 8.84 -7.72
C GLU A 99 -6.20 10.31 -7.30
N PHE A 100 -6.62 11.16 -8.23
CA PHE A 100 -7.08 12.52 -7.98
C PHE A 100 -8.61 12.56 -7.86
N LEU A 101 -9.13 13.42 -6.98
CA LEU A 101 -10.56 13.70 -6.91
C LEU A 101 -11.05 14.57 -8.08
N PRO A 102 -10.41 15.73 -8.39
CA PRO A 102 -10.77 16.47 -9.60
C PRO A 102 -10.36 15.71 -10.86
N GLU A 103 -11.01 16.02 -11.97
CA GLU A 103 -10.60 15.54 -13.28
C GLU A 103 -9.26 16.17 -13.68
N VAL A 104 -8.31 15.34 -14.10
CA VAL A 104 -7.00 15.77 -14.58
C VAL A 104 -6.78 15.31 -16.03
N SER A 105 -6.07 16.12 -16.81
CA SER A 105 -5.96 15.95 -18.27
C SER A 105 -5.19 14.71 -18.73
N TRP A 106 -4.42 14.09 -17.82
CA TRP A 106 -3.67 12.87 -18.07
C TRP A 106 -4.37 11.60 -17.55
N SER A 107 -5.55 11.74 -16.93
CA SER A 107 -6.38 10.60 -16.56
C SER A 107 -7.03 9.96 -17.78
N GLU A 108 -7.42 8.70 -17.66
CA GLU A 108 -8.23 8.02 -18.67
C GLU A 108 -9.68 7.87 -18.21
N LYS A 109 -10.40 6.90 -18.78
CA LYS A 109 -11.82 6.66 -18.55
C LYS A 109 -12.17 6.67 -17.06
N TYR A 110 -13.23 7.38 -16.70
CA TYR A 110 -13.68 7.54 -15.31
C TYR A 110 -12.65 8.20 -14.36
N ASN A 111 -11.75 9.01 -14.87
CA ASN A 111 -10.67 9.68 -14.12
C ASN A 111 -9.67 8.69 -13.47
N THR A 112 -9.49 7.51 -14.07
CA THR A 112 -8.56 6.51 -13.52
C THR A 112 -7.14 6.73 -14.02
N ILE A 113 -6.17 6.51 -13.12
CA ILE A 113 -4.73 6.58 -13.38
C ILE A 113 -4.08 5.32 -12.82
N ALA A 114 -3.24 4.66 -13.61
CA ALA A 114 -2.64 3.37 -13.25
C ALA A 114 -1.49 3.50 -12.24
N CYS A 115 -0.94 4.70 -12.03
CA CYS A 115 0.30 4.94 -11.29
C CYS A 115 0.25 4.33 -9.88
N ALA A 116 -0.72 4.75 -9.06
CA ALA A 116 -0.89 4.19 -7.72
C ALA A 116 -1.89 3.01 -7.63
N ALA A 117 -2.29 2.40 -8.75
CA ALA A 117 -3.28 1.31 -8.73
C ALA A 117 -2.83 0.14 -7.82
N GLY A 118 -1.53 -0.16 -7.79
CA GLY A 118 -0.97 -1.15 -6.87
C GLY A 118 -1.15 -0.79 -5.40
N HIS A 119 -0.94 0.49 -5.04
CA HIS A 119 -1.22 0.99 -3.70
C HIS A 119 -2.71 0.94 -3.36
N HIS A 120 -3.60 1.24 -4.31
CA HIS A 120 -5.05 1.19 -4.10
C HIS A 120 -5.54 -0.20 -3.70
N PHE A 121 -5.00 -1.25 -4.34
CA PHE A 121 -5.31 -2.65 -3.97
C PHE A 121 -4.71 -3.03 -2.61
N TYR A 122 -3.46 -2.66 -2.33
CA TYR A 122 -2.83 -2.95 -1.04
C TYR A 122 -3.55 -2.27 0.14
N GLU A 123 -4.00 -1.03 -0.03
CA GLU A 123 -4.80 -0.31 0.98
C GLU A 123 -6.21 -0.91 1.06
N GLY A 124 -6.91 -1.01 -0.07
CA GLY A 124 -8.31 -1.40 -0.14
C GLY A 124 -8.62 -2.87 0.17
N ARG A 125 -7.64 -3.78 0.08
CA ARG A 125 -7.87 -5.22 0.34
C ARG A 125 -8.36 -5.51 1.76
N TRP A 126 -8.23 -4.55 2.66
CA TRP A 126 -8.71 -4.65 4.04
C TRP A 126 -10.15 -4.18 4.24
N LEU A 127 -10.79 -3.62 3.19
CA LEU A 127 -12.23 -3.37 3.21
C LEU A 127 -12.98 -4.69 3.33
N ARG A 128 -14.06 -4.70 4.13
CA ARG A 128 -14.91 -5.89 4.25
C ARG A 128 -15.70 -6.18 2.99
N SER A 129 -16.07 -5.18 2.20
CA SER A 129 -16.75 -5.42 0.92
C SER A 129 -15.73 -5.70 -0.17
N ASP A 130 -15.90 -6.83 -0.85
CA ASP A 130 -15.08 -7.23 -1.99
C ASP A 130 -15.52 -6.52 -3.28
N GLU A 131 -16.74 -5.94 -3.32
CA GLU A 131 -17.38 -5.39 -4.52
C GLU A 131 -16.53 -4.31 -5.23
N TYR A 132 -15.92 -3.42 -4.45
CA TYR A 132 -15.18 -2.27 -4.97
C TYR A 132 -13.91 -2.71 -5.71
N LEU A 133 -13.11 -3.58 -5.07
CA LEU A 133 -11.87 -4.06 -5.68
C LEU A 133 -12.12 -5.15 -6.71
N HIS A 134 -13.19 -5.94 -6.59
CA HIS A 134 -13.60 -6.92 -7.59
C HIS A 134 -13.82 -6.25 -8.96
N SER A 135 -14.66 -5.22 -8.99
CA SER A 135 -14.97 -4.50 -10.23
C SER A 135 -13.78 -3.68 -10.73
N TYR A 136 -13.00 -3.09 -9.83
CA TYR A 136 -11.78 -2.38 -10.20
C TYR A 136 -10.70 -3.29 -10.80
N ALA A 137 -10.55 -4.52 -10.30
CA ALA A 137 -9.66 -5.52 -10.87
C ALA A 137 -10.04 -5.85 -12.32
N LYS A 138 -11.34 -6.07 -12.57
CA LYS A 138 -11.86 -6.32 -13.92
C LYS A 138 -11.69 -5.10 -14.84
N PHE A 139 -11.93 -3.90 -14.33
CA PHE A 139 -11.82 -2.65 -15.10
C PHE A 139 -10.46 -2.53 -15.79
N TRP A 140 -9.36 -2.79 -15.07
CA TRP A 140 -8.01 -2.66 -15.61
C TRP A 140 -7.71 -3.53 -16.82
N PHE A 141 -8.42 -4.65 -17.01
CA PHE A 141 -8.19 -5.59 -18.11
C PHE A 141 -9.31 -5.60 -19.14
N THR A 142 -10.26 -4.66 -19.04
CA THR A 142 -11.38 -4.55 -19.97
C THR A 142 -11.50 -3.15 -20.56
N GLU A 143 -11.54 -2.12 -19.71
CA GLU A 143 -11.79 -0.73 -20.11
C GLU A 143 -10.61 0.20 -19.78
N GLY A 144 -9.78 -0.16 -18.81
CA GLY A 144 -8.62 0.61 -18.36
C GLY A 144 -7.32 0.31 -19.11
N ASN A 145 -6.30 1.11 -18.82
CA ASN A 145 -4.96 0.99 -19.41
C ASN A 145 -3.89 0.75 -18.32
N PRO A 146 -3.62 -0.52 -17.97
CA PRO A 146 -2.71 -0.87 -16.88
C PRO A 146 -1.24 -0.64 -17.22
N ARG A 147 -0.93 -0.21 -18.46
CA ARG A 147 0.43 0.13 -18.92
C ARG A 147 0.62 1.63 -19.16
N LEU A 148 -0.34 2.46 -18.75
CA LEU A 148 -0.19 3.91 -18.81
C LEU A 148 0.96 4.40 -17.91
N TYR A 149 1.13 3.72 -16.77
CA TYR A 149 2.22 3.85 -15.82
C TYR A 149 2.71 2.46 -15.41
N SER A 150 3.90 2.37 -14.83
CA SER A 150 4.43 1.16 -14.24
C SER A 150 3.57 0.72 -13.05
N PHE A 151 2.89 -0.42 -13.20
CA PHE A 151 1.92 -0.93 -12.24
C PHE A 151 2.15 -2.45 -12.04
N TRP A 152 2.45 -2.87 -10.80
CA TRP A 152 2.64 -4.28 -10.40
C TRP A 152 1.30 -5.03 -10.25
N ALA A 153 0.53 -5.08 -11.33
CA ALA A 153 -0.87 -5.48 -11.31
C ALA A 153 -1.09 -6.91 -10.82
N ALA A 154 -0.30 -7.87 -11.29
CA ALA A 154 -0.48 -9.27 -10.90
C ALA A 154 -0.10 -9.47 -9.42
N ASN A 155 0.96 -8.83 -8.95
CA ASN A 155 1.32 -8.87 -7.53
C ASN A 155 0.24 -8.25 -6.64
N ALA A 156 -0.27 -7.07 -6.99
CA ALA A 156 -1.29 -6.39 -6.21
C ALA A 156 -2.58 -7.22 -6.12
N LEU A 157 -3.01 -7.83 -7.23
CA LEU A 157 -4.19 -8.69 -7.26
C LEU A 157 -3.97 -10.01 -6.51
N TRP A 158 -2.78 -10.60 -6.57
CA TRP A 158 -2.45 -11.77 -5.76
C TRP A 158 -2.50 -11.47 -4.25
N GLU A 159 -1.99 -10.32 -3.85
CA GLU A 159 -2.06 -9.84 -2.47
C GLU A 159 -3.48 -9.52 -2.01
N TYR A 160 -4.34 -9.04 -2.90
CA TYR A 160 -5.78 -8.92 -2.67
C TYR A 160 -6.43 -10.30 -2.48
N TYR A 161 -6.16 -11.25 -3.39
CA TYR A 161 -6.67 -12.62 -3.31
C TYR A 161 -6.31 -13.32 -1.99
N LYS A 162 -5.07 -13.14 -1.49
CA LYS A 162 -4.65 -13.71 -0.20
C LYS A 162 -5.48 -13.22 0.98
N VAL A 163 -6.15 -12.07 0.86
CA VAL A 163 -7.04 -11.52 1.90
C VAL A 163 -8.51 -11.87 1.60
N SER A 164 -9.02 -11.56 0.41
CA SER A 164 -10.44 -11.68 0.08
C SER A 164 -10.88 -13.09 -0.35
N GLN A 165 -9.95 -13.88 -0.90
CA GLN A 165 -10.25 -15.10 -1.69
C GLN A 165 -11.18 -14.84 -2.88
N ASP A 166 -11.20 -13.62 -3.41
CA ASP A 166 -12.02 -13.25 -4.56
C ASP A 166 -11.51 -13.91 -5.85
N LYS A 167 -12.33 -14.79 -6.42
CA LYS A 167 -11.95 -15.62 -7.56
C LYS A 167 -11.69 -14.85 -8.86
N ILE A 168 -12.09 -13.57 -8.94
CA ILE A 168 -11.80 -12.72 -10.10
C ILE A 168 -10.30 -12.72 -10.46
N VAL A 169 -9.43 -12.84 -9.46
CA VAL A 169 -7.98 -12.85 -9.67
C VAL A 169 -7.52 -14.10 -10.43
N LEU A 170 -8.18 -15.24 -10.21
CA LEU A 170 -7.90 -16.47 -10.96
C LEU A 170 -8.45 -16.37 -12.38
N ASP A 171 -9.65 -15.79 -12.53
CA ASP A 171 -10.29 -15.60 -13.84
C ASP A 171 -9.49 -14.65 -14.75
N LEU A 172 -8.80 -13.68 -14.17
CA LEU A 172 -7.93 -12.72 -14.87
C LEU A 172 -6.55 -13.27 -15.26
N LEU A 173 -6.21 -14.54 -14.95
CA LEU A 173 -4.91 -15.11 -15.28
C LEU A 173 -4.51 -14.91 -16.77
N PRO A 174 -5.38 -15.15 -17.77
CA PRO A 174 -5.03 -14.90 -19.17
C PRO A 174 -4.66 -13.43 -19.45
N ASP A 175 -5.40 -12.49 -18.85
CA ASP A 175 -5.19 -11.05 -19.02
C ASP A 175 -3.89 -10.57 -18.35
N LEU A 176 -3.58 -11.11 -17.17
CA LEU A 176 -2.32 -10.84 -16.47
C LEU A 176 -1.12 -11.32 -17.28
N VAL A 177 -1.20 -12.51 -17.86
CA VAL A 177 -0.17 -13.06 -18.75
C VAL A 177 -0.02 -12.20 -20.01
N ALA A 178 -1.14 -11.80 -20.62
CA ALA A 178 -1.13 -10.94 -21.80
C ALA A 178 -0.51 -9.57 -21.49
N ASN A 179 -0.85 -8.98 -20.35
CA ASN A 179 -0.28 -7.72 -19.89
C ASN A 179 1.23 -7.81 -19.66
N TYR A 180 1.70 -8.86 -18.97
CA TYR A 180 3.13 -9.08 -18.74
C TYR A 180 3.90 -9.21 -20.07
N ARG A 181 3.38 -10.01 -21.01
CA ARG A 181 4.00 -10.20 -22.32
C ARG A 181 3.99 -8.91 -23.15
N ALA A 182 2.99 -8.05 -22.98
CA ALA A 182 2.98 -6.73 -23.62
C ALA A 182 4.06 -5.80 -23.06
N TRP A 183 4.33 -5.82 -21.74
CA TRP A 183 5.49 -5.15 -21.16
C TRP A 183 6.82 -5.70 -21.69
N GLU A 184 6.91 -7.01 -21.94
CA GLU A 184 8.12 -7.59 -22.55
C GLU A 184 8.34 -7.12 -23.98
N GLN A 185 7.28 -6.96 -24.78
CA GLN A 185 7.37 -6.44 -26.15
C GLN A 185 7.85 -5.00 -26.16
N GLY A 186 7.33 -4.18 -25.25
CA GLY A 186 7.72 -2.79 -25.10
C GLY A 186 7.37 -1.90 -26.30
N GLY A 187 7.86 -0.67 -26.26
CA GLY A 187 7.67 0.34 -27.29
C GLY A 187 8.35 1.65 -26.95
N MET A 188 8.35 2.57 -27.92
CA MET A 188 8.83 3.94 -27.70
C MET A 188 7.68 4.82 -27.20
N ARG A 189 7.93 5.62 -26.16
CA ARG A 189 7.00 6.62 -25.67
C ARG A 189 7.76 7.90 -25.32
N ASN A 190 7.36 9.02 -25.92
CA ASN A 190 7.98 10.34 -25.72
C ASN A 190 9.52 10.35 -25.91
N GLY A 191 10.06 9.48 -26.76
CA GLY A 191 11.51 9.35 -26.98
C GLY A 191 12.23 8.35 -26.08
N HIS A 192 11.52 7.75 -25.12
CA HIS A 192 12.06 6.77 -24.18
C HIS A 192 11.65 5.35 -24.58
N PHE A 193 12.56 4.38 -24.45
CA PHE A 193 12.22 2.97 -24.60
C PHE A 193 11.61 2.43 -23.31
N ILE A 194 10.41 1.88 -23.41
CA ILE A 194 9.69 1.26 -22.29
C ILE A 194 9.50 -0.21 -22.63
N GLY A 195 10.05 -1.12 -21.81
CA GLY A 195 9.92 -2.56 -21.99
C GLY A 195 11.23 -3.32 -21.77
N LYS A 196 11.26 -4.59 -22.18
CA LYS A 196 12.39 -5.49 -21.91
C LYS A 196 13.53 -5.29 -22.91
N ASN A 197 14.71 -4.99 -22.39
CA ASN A 197 15.94 -4.85 -23.17
C ASN A 197 16.53 -6.22 -23.55
N LYS A 198 17.51 -6.21 -24.47
CA LYS A 198 18.23 -7.42 -24.91
C LYS A 198 19.00 -8.11 -23.78
N ASP A 199 19.48 -7.35 -22.82
CA ASP A 199 20.11 -7.86 -21.59
C ASP A 199 19.08 -8.32 -20.54
N GLY A 200 17.79 -8.28 -20.89
CA GLY A 200 16.63 -8.77 -20.14
C GLY A 200 16.19 -7.95 -18.94
N LEU A 201 16.84 -6.81 -18.65
CA LEU A 201 16.30 -5.81 -17.73
C LEU A 201 15.21 -5.00 -18.44
N PHE A 202 14.26 -4.48 -17.69
CA PHE A 202 13.24 -3.56 -18.18
C PHE A 202 13.72 -2.12 -18.08
N SER A 203 13.43 -1.32 -19.11
CA SER A 203 13.56 0.14 -19.09
C SER A 203 12.19 0.80 -18.96
N THR A 204 12.18 1.99 -18.37
CA THR A 204 11.01 2.86 -18.32
C THR A 204 11.43 4.33 -18.29
N HIS A 205 10.49 5.20 -18.64
CA HIS A 205 10.56 6.64 -18.44
C HIS A 205 10.27 6.93 -16.96
N ASP A 206 11.05 7.77 -16.29
CA ASP A 206 10.84 8.10 -14.87
C ASP A 206 9.46 8.72 -14.61
N ASP A 207 8.96 9.58 -15.49
CA ASP A 207 7.58 10.07 -15.43
C ASP A 207 6.53 8.94 -15.58
N ARG A 208 6.86 7.83 -16.26
CA ARG A 208 5.96 6.65 -16.36
C ARG A 208 6.07 5.69 -15.19
N ASP A 209 7.06 5.86 -14.33
CA ASP A 209 7.02 5.34 -12.95
C ASP A 209 6.24 6.27 -12.01
N GLY A 210 5.74 7.40 -12.49
CA GLY A 210 5.16 8.45 -11.67
C GLY A 210 6.20 9.22 -10.85
N MET A 211 7.46 9.21 -11.28
CA MET A 211 8.61 9.75 -10.54
C MET A 211 9.40 10.78 -11.35
N GLU A 212 8.70 11.71 -11.99
CA GLU A 212 9.31 12.68 -12.88
C GLU A 212 10.34 13.59 -12.19
N MET A 213 11.34 14.03 -12.96
CA MET A 213 12.43 14.89 -12.47
C MET A 213 13.34 14.20 -11.43
N GLN A 214 13.41 12.87 -11.42
CA GLN A 214 14.39 12.17 -10.60
C GLN A 214 15.81 12.45 -11.06
N ILE A 215 16.76 12.42 -10.11
CA ILE A 215 18.16 12.71 -10.38
C ILE A 215 18.74 11.64 -11.31
N SER A 216 18.34 10.37 -11.14
CA SER A 216 18.80 9.29 -12.00
C SER A 216 18.20 9.34 -13.40
N GLY A 217 17.06 10.02 -13.57
CA GLY A 217 16.26 10.02 -14.78
C GLY A 217 15.77 8.63 -15.19
N SER A 218 15.61 8.46 -16.49
CA SER A 218 15.02 7.29 -17.16
C SER A 218 16.05 6.19 -17.47
N GLY A 219 15.58 4.98 -17.76
CA GLY A 219 16.42 3.85 -18.11
C GLY A 219 16.04 2.57 -17.38
N LYS A 220 17.02 1.73 -17.05
CA LYS A 220 16.80 0.47 -16.34
C LYS A 220 16.76 0.73 -14.85
N ARG A 221 15.55 0.89 -14.33
CA ARG A 221 15.29 1.39 -12.98
C ARG A 221 14.96 0.25 -12.01
N PRO A 222 15.36 0.34 -10.72
CA PRO A 222 15.01 -0.67 -9.72
C PRO A 222 13.49 -0.90 -9.57
N THR A 223 12.68 0.13 -9.80
CA THR A 223 11.19 0.10 -9.81
C THR A 223 10.63 -0.96 -10.77
N ILE A 224 10.59 -0.67 -12.07
CA ILE A 224 9.94 -1.51 -13.09
C ILE A 224 10.49 -2.93 -13.09
N ASN A 225 11.79 -3.11 -12.82
CA ASN A 225 12.38 -4.45 -12.72
C ASN A 225 11.88 -5.22 -11.50
N SER A 226 11.68 -4.55 -10.36
CA SER A 226 11.09 -5.17 -9.17
C SER A 226 9.60 -5.46 -9.38
N TYR A 227 8.87 -4.56 -10.04
CA TYR A 227 7.45 -4.72 -10.35
C TYR A 227 7.21 -5.92 -11.27
N MET A 228 7.97 -6.00 -12.36
CA MET A 228 7.90 -7.14 -13.28
C MET A 228 8.36 -8.45 -12.60
N TYR A 229 9.34 -8.41 -11.70
CA TYR A 229 9.68 -9.61 -10.92
C TYR A 229 8.51 -10.03 -10.02
N GLY A 230 7.90 -9.10 -9.30
CA GLY A 230 6.73 -9.35 -8.46
C GLY A 230 5.55 -9.93 -9.22
N ASP A 231 5.27 -9.36 -10.41
CA ASP A 231 4.22 -9.85 -11.28
C ASP A 231 4.52 -11.25 -11.82
N ALA A 232 5.78 -11.54 -12.17
CA ALA A 232 6.15 -12.87 -12.63
C ALA A 232 5.94 -13.92 -11.53
N VAL A 233 6.35 -13.60 -10.29
CA VAL A 233 6.10 -14.48 -9.13
C VAL A 233 4.59 -14.68 -8.95
N ALA A 234 3.81 -13.61 -8.94
CA ALA A 234 2.36 -13.69 -8.73
C ALA A 234 1.65 -14.51 -9.81
N ILE A 235 1.97 -14.29 -11.08
CA ILE A 235 1.41 -15.08 -12.20
C ILE A 235 1.76 -16.56 -12.04
N SER A 236 2.99 -16.89 -11.60
CA SER A 236 3.34 -18.29 -11.35
C SER A 236 2.48 -18.94 -10.27
N ARG A 237 2.14 -18.19 -9.21
CA ARG A 237 1.29 -18.67 -8.10
C ARG A 237 -0.16 -18.83 -8.52
N ILE A 238 -0.69 -17.87 -9.28
CA ILE A 238 -2.05 -17.94 -9.82
C ILE A 238 -2.16 -19.11 -10.81
N ALA A 239 -1.18 -19.30 -11.69
CA ALA A 239 -1.11 -20.45 -12.60
C ALA A 239 -1.05 -21.79 -11.86
N ALA A 240 -0.26 -21.87 -10.78
CA ALA A 240 -0.19 -23.05 -9.93
C ALA A 240 -1.56 -23.39 -9.32
N MET A 241 -2.30 -22.38 -8.83
CA MET A 241 -3.66 -22.54 -8.31
C MET A 241 -4.68 -22.95 -9.38
N ALA A 242 -4.52 -22.46 -10.60
CA ALA A 242 -5.36 -22.82 -11.75
C ALA A 242 -5.02 -24.21 -12.34
N GLY A 243 -3.94 -24.84 -11.90
CA GLY A 243 -3.47 -26.12 -12.45
C GLY A 243 -2.68 -25.99 -13.77
N GLU A 244 -2.32 -24.76 -14.18
CA GLU A 244 -1.64 -24.44 -15.43
C GLU A 244 -0.12 -24.65 -15.31
N LYS A 245 0.33 -25.91 -15.26
CA LYS A 245 1.73 -26.28 -14.98
C LYS A 245 2.77 -25.75 -15.94
N ALA A 246 2.44 -25.64 -17.23
CA ALA A 246 3.36 -25.07 -18.21
C ALA A 246 3.58 -23.57 -17.98
N LEU A 247 2.49 -22.85 -17.66
CA LEU A 247 2.51 -21.42 -17.38
C LEU A 247 3.19 -21.11 -16.04
N GLU A 248 2.91 -21.90 -14.99
CA GLU A 248 3.60 -21.84 -13.71
C GLU A 248 5.13 -21.90 -13.93
N LYS A 249 5.59 -22.90 -14.70
CA LYS A 249 7.01 -23.06 -15.02
C LYS A 249 7.58 -21.87 -15.80
N GLU A 250 6.89 -21.40 -16.85
CA GLU A 250 7.32 -20.25 -17.65
C GLU A 250 7.58 -19.02 -16.76
N PHE A 251 6.66 -18.74 -15.84
CA PHE A 251 6.74 -17.54 -15.01
C PHE A 251 7.72 -17.67 -13.83
N ILE A 252 7.95 -18.88 -13.31
CA ILE A 252 9.07 -19.15 -12.40
C ILE A 252 10.40 -18.84 -13.11
N GLU A 253 10.59 -19.34 -14.33
CA GLU A 253 11.82 -19.11 -15.11
C GLU A 253 12.03 -17.61 -15.43
N LYS A 254 10.95 -16.88 -15.73
CA LYS A 254 10.99 -15.42 -15.91
C LYS A 254 11.40 -14.69 -14.64
N ALA A 255 10.79 -15.04 -13.50
CA ALA A 255 11.12 -14.43 -12.20
C ALA A 255 12.57 -14.70 -11.80
N ASP A 256 13.05 -15.94 -11.93
CA ASP A 256 14.42 -16.31 -11.60
C ASP A 256 15.44 -15.62 -12.52
N SER A 257 15.15 -15.54 -13.83
CA SER A 257 16.00 -14.82 -14.77
C SER A 257 16.07 -13.33 -14.45
N LEU A 258 14.94 -12.69 -14.14
CA LEU A 258 14.91 -11.27 -13.83
C LEU A 258 15.57 -10.97 -12.48
N ARG A 259 15.37 -11.80 -11.46
CA ARG A 259 16.09 -11.71 -10.18
C ARG A 259 17.60 -11.66 -10.43
N LEU A 260 18.14 -12.62 -11.19
CA LEU A 260 19.57 -12.64 -11.50
C LEU A 260 20.03 -11.33 -12.18
N ARG A 261 19.27 -10.84 -13.16
CA ARG A 261 19.60 -9.61 -13.89
C ARG A 261 19.56 -8.37 -13.02
N VAL A 262 18.62 -8.27 -12.07
CA VAL A 262 18.58 -7.17 -11.11
C VAL A 262 19.80 -7.21 -10.19
N LEU A 263 20.13 -8.38 -9.65
CA LEU A 263 21.26 -8.54 -8.72
C LEU A 263 22.62 -8.30 -9.38
N THR A 264 22.76 -8.58 -10.68
CA THR A 264 24.03 -8.38 -11.40
C THR A 264 24.10 -7.06 -12.16
N GLY A 265 22.95 -6.52 -12.57
CA GLY A 265 22.87 -5.35 -13.42
C GLY A 265 22.54 -4.05 -12.69
N LEU A 266 21.78 -4.11 -11.59
CA LEU A 266 21.30 -2.93 -10.85
C LEU A 266 21.91 -2.78 -9.46
N TRP A 267 22.58 -3.80 -8.90
CA TRP A 267 23.34 -3.67 -7.66
C TRP A 267 24.72 -3.06 -7.92
N ASP A 268 24.94 -1.86 -7.41
CA ASP A 268 26.25 -1.22 -7.41
C ASP A 268 27.03 -1.68 -6.17
N GLN A 269 28.07 -2.48 -6.39
CA GLN A 269 28.90 -3.07 -5.32
C GLN A 269 29.68 -2.02 -4.54
N GLU A 270 30.12 -0.94 -5.20
CA GLU A 270 30.88 0.13 -4.54
C GLU A 270 29.95 0.96 -3.65
N ALA A 271 28.76 1.29 -4.17
CA ALA A 271 27.75 2.03 -3.44
C ALA A 271 27.00 1.19 -2.38
N ASN A 272 27.07 -0.15 -2.46
CA ASN A 272 26.24 -1.08 -1.71
C ASN A 272 24.74 -0.74 -1.80
N PHE A 273 24.26 -0.47 -3.02
CA PHE A 273 22.90 0.02 -3.24
C PHE A 273 22.37 -0.37 -4.63
N PHE A 274 21.05 -0.58 -4.75
CA PHE A 274 20.42 -0.75 -6.05
C PHE A 274 20.21 0.60 -6.73
N LYS A 275 20.80 0.80 -7.90
CA LYS A 275 20.81 2.08 -8.61
C LYS A 275 20.29 1.90 -10.04
N THR A 276 19.70 2.96 -10.57
CA THR A 276 19.29 3.05 -11.97
C THR A 276 20.52 2.97 -12.88
N ARG A 277 20.41 2.20 -13.97
CA ARG A 277 21.29 2.41 -15.12
C ARG A 277 20.62 3.39 -16.07
N ALA A 278 21.12 4.61 -16.08
CA ALA A 278 20.51 5.74 -16.78
C ALA A 278 20.73 5.61 -18.29
N GLU A 279 19.73 6.00 -19.06
CA GLU A 279 19.88 6.20 -20.50
C GLU A 279 20.53 7.57 -20.81
N PRO A 280 21.14 7.76 -21.99
CA PRO A 280 21.37 6.77 -23.04
C PRO A 280 22.58 5.85 -22.79
N ASP A 281 23.42 6.18 -21.80
CA ASP A 281 24.75 5.59 -21.66
C ASP A 281 24.77 4.22 -20.96
N ASP A 282 23.63 3.80 -20.39
CA ASP A 282 23.44 2.55 -19.66
C ASP A 282 24.49 2.37 -18.54
N GLN A 283 24.86 3.47 -17.88
CA GLN A 283 25.76 3.50 -16.73
C GLN A 283 24.98 3.70 -15.45
N PHE A 284 25.54 3.24 -14.32
CA PHE A 284 24.97 3.58 -13.02
C PHE A 284 24.87 5.11 -12.86
N ALA A 285 23.67 5.59 -12.60
CA ALA A 285 23.48 6.99 -12.22
C ALA A 285 24.26 7.26 -10.94
N ASP A 286 24.90 8.43 -10.81
CA ASP A 286 25.71 8.77 -9.63
C ASP A 286 24.86 9.25 -8.44
N VAL A 287 23.78 8.52 -8.11
CA VAL A 287 22.86 8.88 -7.03
C VAL A 287 22.24 7.62 -6.43
N LYS A 288 22.02 7.64 -5.11
CA LYS A 288 21.15 6.69 -4.40
C LYS A 288 19.80 7.35 -4.19
N GLU A 289 18.76 6.72 -4.74
CA GLU A 289 17.38 7.18 -4.62
C GLU A 289 16.55 6.14 -3.88
N LEU A 290 15.52 6.59 -3.17
CA LEU A 290 14.72 5.76 -2.29
C LEU A 290 14.11 4.54 -3.00
N GLN A 291 13.84 4.69 -4.30
CA GLN A 291 13.40 3.61 -5.18
C GLN A 291 14.34 2.38 -5.22
N GLY A 292 15.61 2.53 -4.84
CA GLY A 292 16.54 1.41 -4.68
C GLY A 292 16.11 0.39 -3.62
N TYR A 293 15.12 0.71 -2.77
CA TYR A 293 14.51 -0.25 -1.86
C TYR A 293 13.37 -1.09 -2.48
N SER A 294 12.91 -0.77 -3.69
CA SER A 294 11.84 -1.49 -4.39
C SER A 294 12.07 -3.01 -4.50
N PRO A 295 13.30 -3.53 -4.68
CA PRO A 295 13.52 -4.99 -4.73
C PRO A 295 12.99 -5.74 -3.49
N TRP A 296 13.13 -5.17 -2.29
CA TRP A 296 12.65 -5.82 -1.07
C TRP A 296 11.12 -5.75 -0.91
N TYR A 297 10.42 -4.86 -1.61
CA TYR A 297 8.95 -4.85 -1.68
C TYR A 297 8.41 -6.21 -2.16
N PHE A 298 9.16 -6.89 -3.03
CA PHE A 298 8.75 -8.17 -3.64
C PHE A 298 9.56 -9.35 -3.10
N ASN A 299 10.41 -9.16 -2.08
CA ASN A 299 11.37 -10.15 -1.61
C ASN A 299 12.29 -10.66 -2.73
N LEU A 300 12.79 -9.73 -3.57
CA LEU A 300 13.64 -10.06 -4.71
C LEU A 300 15.04 -10.48 -4.28
N PRO A 301 15.76 -9.71 -3.42
CA PRO A 301 17.09 -10.13 -2.99
C PRO A 301 17.02 -11.45 -2.21
N PRO A 302 17.98 -12.37 -2.41
CA PRO A 302 18.08 -13.57 -1.58
C PRO A 302 18.57 -13.23 -0.18
N ASP A 303 18.10 -13.99 0.80
CA ASP A 303 18.55 -13.91 2.19
C ASP A 303 20.05 -14.31 2.34
N GLY A 304 20.72 -13.78 3.37
CA GLY A 304 22.11 -14.10 3.69
C GLY A 304 23.17 -13.59 2.68
N ARG A 305 22.85 -12.56 1.89
CA ARG A 305 23.75 -11.99 0.86
C ARG A 305 24.18 -10.54 1.12
N THR A 306 23.96 -10.02 2.33
CA THR A 306 24.43 -8.71 2.80
C THR A 306 23.96 -7.49 2.01
N TYR A 307 22.96 -7.65 1.13
CA TYR A 307 22.33 -6.52 0.43
C TYR A 307 21.71 -5.55 1.43
N GLU A 308 21.40 -6.03 2.63
CA GLU A 308 20.73 -5.31 3.69
C GLU A 308 21.53 -4.09 4.19
N LYS A 309 22.84 -4.03 3.92
CA LYS A 309 23.68 -2.86 4.20
C LYS A 309 23.12 -1.58 3.56
N ALA A 310 22.43 -1.68 2.42
CA ALA A 310 21.74 -0.55 1.80
C ALA A 310 20.78 0.18 2.77
N TRP A 311 20.20 -0.54 3.74
CA TRP A 311 19.25 0.01 4.69
C TRP A 311 19.87 0.93 5.76
N GLU A 312 21.20 0.98 5.90
CA GLU A 312 21.85 1.94 6.79
C GLU A 312 21.45 3.40 6.47
N LEU A 313 21.18 3.68 5.20
CA LEU A 313 20.81 5.02 4.71
C LEU A 313 19.43 5.50 5.19
N ILE A 314 18.54 4.60 5.62
CA ILE A 314 17.22 4.98 6.12
C ILE A 314 17.30 5.76 7.45
N ARG A 315 18.41 5.62 8.18
CA ARG A 315 18.68 6.35 9.44
C ARG A 315 19.50 7.61 9.23
N SER A 316 20.20 7.70 8.10
CA SER A 316 21.21 8.74 7.85
C SER A 316 20.58 10.03 7.35
N SER A 317 20.90 11.15 8.00
CA SER A 317 20.55 12.51 7.51
C SER A 317 21.37 12.95 6.29
N LYS A 318 22.42 12.20 5.92
CA LYS A 318 23.09 12.30 4.61
C LYS A 318 22.48 11.36 3.58
N GLY A 319 21.75 10.35 4.04
CA GLY A 319 20.96 9.42 3.24
C GLY A 319 19.54 9.95 3.08
N PHE A 320 18.55 9.20 3.56
CA PHE A 320 17.14 9.50 3.30
C PHE A 320 16.39 10.11 4.48
N ASN A 321 16.92 10.01 5.70
CA ASN A 321 16.19 10.35 6.91
C ASN A 321 16.04 11.87 7.10
N ALA A 322 14.82 12.38 7.10
CA ALA A 322 14.52 13.78 7.36
C ALA A 322 13.36 13.96 8.36
N PRO A 323 13.22 15.15 8.99
CA PRO A 323 12.23 15.37 10.05
C PRO A 323 10.77 15.03 9.71
N TYR A 324 10.38 15.17 8.44
CA TYR A 324 9.01 14.86 7.98
C TYR A 324 8.91 13.61 7.11
N GLY A 325 9.98 12.82 6.99
CA GLY A 325 9.93 11.52 6.31
C GLY A 325 11.18 11.21 5.52
N LEU A 326 11.04 10.26 4.58
CA LEU A 326 12.13 9.78 3.75
C LEU A 326 12.20 10.58 2.45
N THR A 327 13.34 11.20 2.18
CA THR A 327 13.58 11.91 0.93
C THR A 327 13.68 10.94 -0.24
N THR A 328 13.18 11.33 -1.42
CA THR A 328 13.25 10.47 -2.62
C THR A 328 14.66 10.28 -3.17
N ALA A 329 15.59 11.18 -2.84
CA ALA A 329 17.01 11.09 -3.17
C ALA A 329 17.88 11.28 -1.92
N GLU A 330 19.10 10.75 -1.92
CA GLU A 330 20.04 10.96 -0.81
C GLU A 330 20.38 12.44 -0.64
N GLN A 331 20.29 12.94 0.60
CA GLN A 331 20.42 14.36 0.94
C GLN A 331 21.82 14.92 0.68
N ALA A 332 22.85 14.08 0.64
CA ALA A 332 24.22 14.49 0.37
C ALA A 332 24.52 14.72 -1.12
N HIS A 333 23.61 14.35 -2.03
CA HIS A 333 23.88 14.44 -3.46
C HIS A 333 23.82 15.90 -3.95
N PRO A 334 24.75 16.38 -4.81
CA PRO A 334 24.79 17.79 -5.25
C PRO A 334 23.56 18.30 -6.01
N LYS A 335 22.78 17.38 -6.59
CA LYS A 335 21.51 17.68 -7.28
C LYS A 335 20.26 17.47 -6.41
N PHE A 336 20.44 17.16 -5.12
CA PHE A 336 19.34 17.14 -4.17
C PHE A 336 18.78 18.56 -4.03
N GLU A 337 17.49 18.74 -4.30
CA GLU A 337 16.88 20.06 -4.31
C GLU A 337 15.44 20.03 -3.78
N ILE A 338 15.09 21.04 -2.99
CA ILE A 338 13.73 21.34 -2.54
C ILE A 338 13.33 22.68 -3.15
N ALA A 339 12.67 22.64 -4.31
CA ALA A 339 12.27 23.84 -5.04
C ALA A 339 10.77 24.12 -4.95
N TYR A 340 10.42 25.40 -4.87
CA TYR A 340 9.05 25.93 -4.87
C TYR A 340 8.67 26.62 -6.18
N SER A 341 9.52 26.46 -7.19
CA SER A 341 9.38 27.07 -8.51
C SER A 341 9.61 26.03 -9.59
N GLY A 342 9.07 26.26 -10.79
CA GLY A 342 9.15 25.31 -11.88
C GLY A 342 8.04 24.25 -11.77
N HIS A 343 8.42 22.99 -11.95
CA HIS A 343 7.52 21.84 -11.90
C HIS A 343 6.96 21.61 -10.50
N GLU A 344 5.69 21.26 -10.37
CA GLU A 344 5.05 21.03 -9.07
C GLU A 344 5.39 19.65 -8.48
N CYS A 345 5.53 18.63 -9.32
CA CYS A 345 5.78 17.24 -8.91
C CYS A 345 7.28 16.87 -8.95
N LEU A 346 8.11 17.46 -8.09
CA LEU A 346 9.55 17.19 -8.09
C LEU A 346 9.91 15.93 -7.29
N TRP A 347 10.72 15.04 -7.87
CA TRP A 347 11.20 13.80 -7.22
C TRP A 347 12.71 13.76 -6.94
N ASN A 348 13.43 14.86 -7.14
CA ASN A 348 14.87 15.00 -6.85
C ASN A 348 15.21 15.39 -5.40
N GLY A 349 14.33 15.11 -4.43
CA GLY A 349 14.58 15.45 -3.04
C GLY A 349 13.37 15.40 -2.09
N PRO A 350 12.18 15.90 -2.48
CA PRO A 350 11.00 15.94 -1.61
C PRO A 350 10.61 14.58 -1.01
N VAL A 351 9.83 14.61 0.08
CA VAL A 351 9.16 13.43 0.61
C VAL A 351 7.92 13.16 -0.23
N TRP A 352 7.79 11.93 -0.73
CA TRP A 352 6.58 11.46 -1.42
C TRP A 352 5.93 10.34 -0.60
N PRO A 353 4.63 10.44 -0.26
CA PRO A 353 3.87 9.35 0.37
C PRO A 353 3.92 8.05 -0.43
N TYR A 354 3.93 8.13 -1.78
CA TYR A 354 4.12 6.98 -2.67
C TYR A 354 5.43 6.24 -2.36
N ALA A 355 6.56 6.94 -2.41
CA ALA A 355 7.88 6.35 -2.20
C ALA A 355 8.07 5.85 -0.75
N THR A 356 7.50 6.58 0.21
CA THR A 356 7.46 6.17 1.61
C THR A 356 6.70 4.87 1.79
N SER A 357 5.57 4.70 1.09
CA SER A 357 4.77 3.46 1.12
C SER A 357 5.54 2.26 0.59
N VAL A 358 6.20 2.41 -0.57
CA VAL A 358 7.05 1.36 -1.15
C VAL A 358 8.16 0.99 -0.16
N THR A 359 8.81 1.98 0.44
CA THR A 359 9.96 1.76 1.33
C THR A 359 9.55 1.09 2.64
N LEU A 360 8.44 1.50 3.24
CA LEU A 360 7.97 0.90 4.49
C LEU A 360 7.42 -0.52 4.29
N THR A 361 6.77 -0.81 3.17
CA THR A 361 6.41 -2.20 2.82
C THR A 361 7.66 -3.06 2.62
N ALA A 362 8.66 -2.54 1.91
CA ALA A 362 9.94 -3.21 1.72
C ALA A 362 10.68 -3.45 3.05
N LEU A 363 10.71 -2.47 3.95
CA LEU A 363 11.32 -2.60 5.27
C LEU A 363 10.58 -3.62 6.14
N ALA A 364 9.25 -3.62 6.10
CA ALA A 364 8.45 -4.62 6.79
C ALA A 364 8.76 -6.04 6.27
N ASN A 365 9.00 -6.21 4.97
CA ASN A 365 9.43 -7.49 4.40
C ASN A 365 10.81 -7.90 4.89
N VAL A 366 11.80 -6.99 4.91
CA VAL A 366 13.14 -7.25 5.45
C VAL A 366 13.06 -7.79 6.87
N LEU A 367 12.31 -7.10 7.74
CA LEU A 367 12.17 -7.48 9.15
C LEU A 367 11.38 -8.79 9.37
N ASN A 368 10.70 -9.31 8.34
CA ASN A 368 9.89 -10.52 8.44
C ASN A 368 10.50 -11.75 7.76
N ASN A 369 11.27 -11.53 6.70
CA ASN A 369 11.64 -12.56 5.72
C ASN A 369 13.16 -12.70 5.52
N TYR A 370 13.98 -11.86 6.18
CA TYR A 370 15.43 -11.84 6.03
C TYR A 370 16.11 -11.95 7.39
N GLU A 371 17.15 -12.76 7.47
CA GLU A 371 18.05 -12.82 8.63
C GLU A 371 19.11 -11.74 8.50
N GLN A 372 18.98 -10.68 9.29
CA GLN A 372 19.86 -9.50 9.24
C GLN A 372 19.86 -8.75 10.56
N ASP A 373 20.88 -7.91 10.77
CA ASP A 373 21.08 -7.08 11.96
C ASP A 373 21.28 -5.58 11.63
N VAL A 374 21.04 -5.17 10.39
CA VAL A 374 21.28 -3.79 9.91
C VAL A 374 20.18 -2.83 10.38
N VAL A 375 18.92 -3.27 10.25
CA VAL A 375 17.71 -2.56 10.68
C VAL A 375 16.90 -3.37 11.67
N THR A 376 16.06 -2.68 12.43
CA THR A 376 15.31 -3.24 13.55
C THR A 376 13.84 -2.82 13.49
N LYS A 377 13.01 -3.40 14.37
CA LYS A 377 11.63 -2.93 14.59
C LYS A 377 11.57 -1.43 14.92
N ARG A 378 12.59 -0.89 15.59
CA ARG A 378 12.67 0.53 15.92
C ARG A 378 12.77 1.39 14.68
N ASP A 379 13.55 0.97 13.69
CA ASP A 379 13.73 1.72 12.44
C ASP A 379 12.42 1.79 11.64
N PHE A 380 11.66 0.68 11.56
CA PHE A 380 10.32 0.71 10.96
C PHE A 380 9.36 1.60 11.76
N TYR A 381 9.33 1.42 13.08
CA TYR A 381 8.45 2.18 13.96
C TYR A 381 8.68 3.68 13.85
N ASP A 382 9.94 4.14 13.92
CA ASP A 382 10.28 5.56 13.83
C ASP A 382 9.83 6.17 12.50
N GLN A 383 10.10 5.50 11.39
CA GLN A 383 9.69 5.99 10.08
C GLN A 383 8.16 5.96 9.91
N PHE A 384 7.47 4.97 10.48
CA PHE A 384 6.02 4.92 10.50
C PHE A 384 5.41 6.06 11.34
N ILE A 385 5.96 6.37 12.51
CA ILE A 385 5.51 7.51 13.33
C ILE A 385 5.72 8.84 12.62
N THR A 386 6.89 9.04 12.00
CA THR A 386 7.18 10.22 11.19
C THR A 386 6.17 10.36 10.04
N TYR A 387 5.91 9.27 9.32
CA TYR A 387 4.93 9.25 8.23
C TYR A 387 3.50 9.51 8.73
N SER A 388 3.10 8.96 9.87
CA SER A 388 1.80 9.28 10.48
C SER A 388 1.69 10.75 10.86
N SER A 389 2.76 11.33 11.38
CA SER A 389 2.82 12.72 11.84
C SER A 389 2.87 13.72 10.68
N SER A 390 3.34 13.29 9.51
CA SER A 390 3.41 14.15 8.32
C SER A 390 2.08 14.32 7.59
N HIS A 391 1.05 13.52 7.91
CA HIS A 391 -0.29 13.66 7.34
C HIS A 391 -1.05 14.84 7.95
N ARG A 392 -0.46 16.02 7.92
CA ARG A 392 -0.96 17.23 8.57
C ARG A 392 -0.77 18.45 7.68
N ILE A 393 -1.63 19.44 7.86
CA ILE A 393 -1.43 20.79 7.34
C ILE A 393 -1.71 21.78 8.46
N ILE A 394 -1.05 22.94 8.41
CA ILE A 394 -1.41 24.09 9.22
C ILE A 394 -2.28 24.98 8.33
N ASP A 395 -3.53 25.20 8.73
CA ASP A 395 -4.44 26.05 7.97
C ASP A 395 -4.13 27.55 8.17
N GLU A 396 -4.93 28.41 7.53
CA GLU A 396 -4.78 29.87 7.60
C GLU A 396 -5.06 30.48 8.98
N HIS A 397 -5.69 29.72 9.88
CA HIS A 397 -5.95 30.10 11.27
C HIS A 397 -4.89 29.54 12.23
N GLY A 398 -3.93 28.76 11.74
CA GLY A 398 -2.89 28.11 12.54
C GLY A 398 -3.34 26.79 13.18
N GLU A 399 -4.49 26.25 12.80
CA GLU A 399 -4.95 24.94 13.27
C GLU A 399 -4.25 23.82 12.50
N ILE A 400 -3.89 22.75 13.23
CA ILE A 400 -3.32 21.55 12.64
C ILE A 400 -4.47 20.62 12.24
N LEU A 401 -4.61 20.36 10.95
CA LEU A 401 -5.63 19.50 10.38
C LEU A 401 -5.00 18.23 9.78
N PRO A 402 -5.67 17.06 9.85
CA PRO A 402 -5.31 15.91 9.04
C PRO A 402 -5.32 16.28 7.55
N TRP A 403 -4.25 15.94 6.84
CA TRP A 403 -4.09 16.26 5.42
C TRP A 403 -3.20 15.24 4.72
N ILE A 404 -3.48 14.95 3.46
CA ILE A 404 -2.60 14.17 2.59
C ILE A 404 -2.62 14.83 1.22
N ASP A 405 -1.42 15.03 0.66
CA ASP A 405 -1.19 15.68 -0.62
C ASP A 405 -0.08 14.96 -1.39
N GLU A 406 0.34 15.55 -2.52
CA GLU A 406 1.29 14.94 -3.46
C GLU A 406 2.69 14.78 -2.88
N ASN A 407 3.37 15.88 -2.54
CA ASN A 407 4.75 15.86 -2.02
C ASN A 407 4.99 16.93 -0.97
N MET A 408 6.03 16.74 -0.18
CA MET A 408 6.26 17.53 1.02
C MET A 408 7.72 17.88 1.21
N ASN A 409 7.94 19.07 1.76
CA ASN A 409 9.24 19.54 2.19
C ASN A 409 9.73 18.68 3.37
N PRO A 410 10.86 17.96 3.23
CA PRO A 410 11.37 17.05 4.25
C PRO A 410 11.70 17.71 5.58
N TYR A 411 11.90 19.03 5.61
CA TYR A 411 12.37 19.77 6.77
C TYR A 411 11.28 20.61 7.45
N THR A 412 10.27 21.05 6.69
CA THR A 412 9.22 21.95 7.21
C THR A 412 7.85 21.32 7.30
N GLY A 413 7.61 20.21 6.58
CA GLY A 413 6.28 19.58 6.50
C GLY A 413 5.30 20.29 5.56
N ASP A 414 5.76 21.31 4.83
CA ASP A 414 4.91 22.02 3.87
C ASP A 414 4.68 21.20 2.60
N TRP A 415 3.44 21.15 2.11
CA TRP A 415 3.05 20.43 0.91
C TRP A 415 3.44 21.22 -0.34
N ILE A 416 4.55 20.86 -0.98
CA ILE A 416 5.23 21.67 -1.99
C ILE A 416 4.35 21.85 -3.24
N SER A 417 3.80 20.76 -3.78
CA SER A 417 2.90 20.79 -4.94
C SER A 417 1.74 21.75 -4.69
N ARG A 418 1.08 21.61 -3.52
CA ARG A 418 -0.03 22.48 -3.13
C ARG A 418 0.37 23.96 -3.09
N THR A 419 1.47 24.28 -2.41
CA THR A 419 2.00 25.64 -2.31
C THR A 419 2.33 26.21 -3.70
N ARG A 420 2.94 25.40 -4.58
CA ARG A 420 3.26 25.79 -5.96
C ARG A 420 2.02 26.03 -6.82
N LEU A 421 1.00 25.18 -6.68
CA LEU A 421 -0.22 25.18 -7.47
C LEU A 421 -1.19 26.30 -7.07
N LYS A 422 -1.25 26.64 -5.79
CA LYS A 422 -2.10 27.71 -5.25
C LYS A 422 -1.85 29.07 -5.92
N THR A 423 -0.66 29.28 -6.47
CA THR A 423 -0.27 30.53 -7.15
C THR A 423 0.12 30.33 -8.62
N TRP A 424 -0.33 29.25 -9.26
CA TRP A 424 0.12 28.84 -10.59
C TRP A 424 -0.25 29.84 -11.70
N GLU A 425 -1.50 30.27 -11.75
CA GLU A 425 -2.05 31.11 -12.82
C GLU A 425 -2.53 32.43 -12.22
N ASN A 426 -1.82 33.53 -12.54
CA ASN A 426 -2.12 34.87 -12.02
C ASN A 426 -2.25 34.95 -10.48
N GLY A 427 -1.46 34.15 -9.76
CA GLY A 427 -1.51 34.09 -8.29
C GLY A 427 -2.68 33.29 -7.72
N THR A 428 -3.37 32.49 -8.55
CA THR A 428 -4.41 31.53 -8.13
C THR A 428 -4.16 30.14 -8.73
N TRP A 429 -5.01 29.18 -8.38
CA TRP A 429 -5.09 27.85 -8.98
C TRP A 429 -5.35 27.90 -10.48
N SER A 430 -4.96 26.85 -11.20
CA SER A 430 -5.19 26.71 -12.64
C SER A 430 -6.03 25.48 -12.95
N ASP A 431 -7.10 25.67 -13.72
CA ASP A 431 -7.95 24.56 -14.20
C ASP A 431 -7.13 23.57 -15.05
N GLY A 432 -6.20 24.07 -15.87
CA GLY A 432 -5.31 23.25 -16.69
C GLY A 432 -4.33 22.39 -15.88
N LYS A 433 -4.19 22.65 -14.58
CA LYS A 433 -3.35 21.88 -13.65
C LYS A 433 -4.14 21.01 -12.67
N GLY A 434 -5.46 20.90 -12.82
CA GLY A 434 -6.32 20.08 -11.96
C GLY A 434 -7.22 20.89 -11.01
N GLY A 435 -7.19 22.22 -11.11
CA GLY A 435 -8.09 23.10 -10.36
C GLY A 435 -7.67 23.33 -8.92
N VAL A 436 -8.64 23.79 -8.12
CA VAL A 436 -8.45 24.18 -6.72
C VAL A 436 -8.15 22.97 -5.85
N GLU A 437 -7.06 23.02 -5.08
CA GLU A 437 -6.72 21.95 -4.12
C GLU A 437 -6.61 20.56 -4.77
N ARG A 438 -6.01 20.46 -5.98
CA ARG A 438 -6.01 19.22 -6.75
C ARG A 438 -5.53 17.99 -5.96
N GLY A 439 -4.50 18.20 -5.13
CA GLY A 439 -3.85 17.16 -4.35
C GLY A 439 -4.49 16.96 -2.98
N LYS A 440 -5.56 17.67 -2.63
CA LYS A 440 -6.29 17.40 -1.39
C LYS A 440 -6.84 15.96 -1.41
N ASP A 441 -6.62 15.27 -0.30
CA ASP A 441 -7.05 13.89 -0.05
C ASP A 441 -6.41 12.86 -1.01
N TYR A 442 -5.24 13.17 -1.60
CA TYR A 442 -4.60 12.41 -2.67
C TYR A 442 -4.42 10.91 -2.38
N ASN A 443 -4.96 10.06 -3.27
CA ASN A 443 -4.90 8.61 -3.13
C ASN A 443 -3.76 8.02 -3.97
N HIS A 444 -2.54 8.23 -3.50
CA HIS A 444 -1.31 7.83 -4.21
C HIS A 444 -0.32 7.09 -3.29
N SER A 445 -0.80 6.48 -2.22
CA SER A 445 0.04 5.87 -1.18
C SER A 445 -0.75 4.90 -0.31
N THR A 446 -0.06 4.09 0.49
CA THR A 446 -0.67 3.28 1.56
C THR A 446 -0.35 3.88 2.94
N PHE A 447 -1.19 3.59 3.92
CA PHE A 447 -0.97 3.86 5.34
C PHE A 447 -1.67 2.80 6.19
N CYS A 448 -2.95 2.57 5.91
CA CYS A 448 -3.73 1.56 6.62
C CYS A 448 -3.15 0.16 6.39
N ASP A 449 -2.68 -0.15 5.18
CA ASP A 449 -1.96 -1.40 4.91
C ASP A 449 -0.66 -1.53 5.70
N LEU A 450 0.11 -0.44 5.85
CA LEU A 450 1.36 -0.45 6.63
C LEU A 450 1.09 -0.66 8.12
N LEU A 451 0.00 -0.07 8.64
CA LEU A 451 -0.43 -0.30 10.01
C LEU A 451 -0.86 -1.76 10.21
N ILE A 452 -1.73 -2.27 9.34
CA ILE A 452 -2.32 -3.61 9.47
C ILE A 452 -1.26 -4.68 9.23
N SER A 453 -0.51 -4.61 8.13
CA SER A 453 0.41 -5.65 7.69
C SER A 453 1.84 -5.48 8.22
N GLY A 454 2.24 -4.28 8.62
CA GLY A 454 3.57 -3.98 9.17
C GLY A 454 3.53 -3.79 10.69
N LEU A 455 2.92 -2.70 11.16
CA LEU A 455 2.96 -2.30 12.57
C LEU A 455 2.30 -3.34 13.50
N VAL A 456 1.03 -3.66 13.25
CA VAL A 456 0.30 -4.76 13.92
C VAL A 456 0.78 -6.10 13.38
N GLY A 457 1.12 -6.16 12.09
CA GLY A 457 1.87 -7.28 11.52
C GLY A 457 1.03 -8.44 11.02
N ILE A 458 -0.18 -8.22 10.51
CA ILE A 458 -0.98 -9.26 9.83
C ILE A 458 -0.34 -9.57 8.47
N ARG A 459 0.46 -10.63 8.39
CA ARG A 459 1.19 -11.05 7.18
C ARG A 459 0.36 -12.05 6.38
N THR A 460 -0.08 -11.64 5.18
CA THR A 460 -0.86 -12.45 4.25
C THR A 460 -0.11 -13.73 3.84
N GLN A 461 -0.81 -14.86 3.81
CA GLN A 461 -0.24 -16.18 3.48
C GLN A 461 -0.95 -16.80 2.26
N GLU A 462 -0.27 -17.68 1.53
CA GLU A 462 -0.88 -18.42 0.42
C GLU A 462 -1.79 -19.53 0.93
N ASP A 463 -1.35 -20.28 1.95
CA ASP A 463 -2.11 -21.36 2.58
C ASP A 463 -3.19 -20.85 3.54
N GLN A 464 -4.03 -21.74 4.09
CA GLN A 464 -5.11 -21.38 5.03
C GLN A 464 -4.54 -21.04 6.42
N ALA A 465 -3.72 -20.00 6.49
CA ALA A 465 -3.10 -19.52 7.71
C ALA A 465 -3.06 -17.99 7.73
N VAL A 466 -2.88 -17.46 8.94
CA VAL A 466 -2.49 -16.07 9.18
C VAL A 466 -1.21 -16.07 10.02
N VAL A 467 -0.29 -15.17 9.69
CA VAL A 467 0.88 -14.88 10.51
C VAL A 467 0.72 -13.49 11.10
N ILE A 468 0.96 -13.36 12.40
CA ILE A 468 0.98 -12.10 13.13
C ILE A 468 2.42 -11.86 13.57
N ASN A 469 3.05 -10.77 13.17
CA ASN A 469 4.40 -10.41 13.61
C ASN A 469 4.50 -8.89 13.82
N PRO A 470 4.13 -8.38 15.01
CA PRO A 470 4.12 -6.95 15.26
C PRO A 470 5.53 -6.35 15.14
N LEU A 471 5.65 -5.26 14.38
CA LEU A 471 6.87 -4.46 14.25
C LEU A 471 6.92 -3.30 15.25
N ILE A 472 6.07 -3.34 16.28
CA ILE A 472 6.13 -2.45 17.44
C ILE A 472 7.33 -2.88 18.32
N PRO A 473 8.27 -1.97 18.65
CA PRO A 473 9.38 -2.27 19.55
C PRO A 473 8.90 -2.57 20.96
N ASP A 474 9.67 -3.38 21.70
CA ASP A 474 9.38 -3.65 23.09
C ASP A 474 9.33 -2.34 23.90
N ASN A 475 8.31 -2.22 24.75
CA ASN A 475 8.03 -1.02 25.57
C ASN A 475 7.68 0.25 24.80
N ALA A 476 7.46 0.20 23.48
CA ALA A 476 6.93 1.35 22.75
C ALA A 476 5.48 1.65 23.19
N TRP A 477 4.63 0.62 23.28
CA TRP A 477 3.24 0.74 23.74
C TRP A 477 2.94 -0.26 24.86
N ASP A 478 2.08 0.16 25.79
CA ASP A 478 1.53 -0.73 26.81
C ASP A 478 0.31 -1.51 26.31
N TRP A 479 -0.34 -1.04 25.24
CA TRP A 479 -1.52 -1.70 24.66
C TRP A 479 -1.74 -1.30 23.20
N PHE A 480 -2.47 -2.10 22.44
CA PHE A 480 -3.13 -1.73 21.17
C PHE A 480 -4.20 -2.76 20.83
N CYS A 481 -5.15 -2.41 19.97
CA CYS A 481 -6.09 -3.37 19.43
C CYS A 481 -6.41 -3.03 17.98
N LEU A 482 -6.32 -4.03 17.10
CA LEU A 482 -6.85 -4.01 15.74
C LEU A 482 -7.94 -5.06 15.66
N ASP A 483 -9.18 -4.65 15.40
CA ASP A 483 -10.36 -5.52 15.48
C ASP A 483 -11.21 -5.42 14.21
N GLY A 484 -11.91 -6.52 13.90
CA GLY A 484 -12.79 -6.61 12.76
C GLY A 484 -12.08 -6.67 11.40
N VAL A 485 -10.89 -7.27 11.33
CA VAL A 485 -10.18 -7.52 10.06
C VAL A 485 -10.80 -8.73 9.37
N ARG A 486 -11.36 -8.55 8.16
CA ARG A 486 -11.82 -9.67 7.32
C ARG A 486 -10.64 -10.26 6.57
N TYR A 487 -10.32 -11.54 6.80
CA TYR A 487 -9.22 -12.24 6.15
C TYR A 487 -9.60 -13.70 5.90
N LYS A 488 -9.61 -14.13 4.64
CA LYS A 488 -10.00 -15.48 4.19
C LYS A 488 -11.36 -15.93 4.74
N GLY A 489 -12.33 -15.01 4.74
CA GLY A 489 -13.68 -15.25 5.26
C GLY A 489 -13.81 -15.28 6.79
N LYS A 490 -12.72 -15.04 7.53
CA LYS A 490 -12.69 -15.00 8.99
C LYS A 490 -12.59 -13.58 9.51
N MET A 491 -13.07 -13.34 10.71
CA MET A 491 -12.90 -12.09 11.45
C MET A 491 -11.73 -12.22 12.42
N ILE A 492 -10.70 -11.41 12.24
CA ILE A 492 -9.48 -11.41 13.05
C ILE A 492 -9.45 -10.18 13.95
N CYS A 493 -9.14 -10.40 15.22
CA CYS A 493 -8.74 -9.36 16.17
C CYS A 493 -7.33 -9.65 16.69
N VAL A 494 -6.45 -8.67 16.64
CA VAL A 494 -5.11 -8.69 17.25
C VAL A 494 -5.10 -7.68 18.37
N LEU A 495 -4.86 -8.16 19.59
CA LEU A 495 -4.92 -7.38 20.81
C LEU A 495 -3.60 -7.52 21.57
N TYR A 496 -3.01 -6.42 22.01
CA TYR A 496 -1.94 -6.43 23.00
C TYR A 496 -2.36 -5.60 24.21
N ASP A 497 -2.19 -6.16 25.40
CA ASP A 497 -2.42 -5.45 26.66
C ASP A 497 -1.40 -5.91 27.70
N LYS A 498 -0.34 -5.13 27.93
CA LYS A 498 0.78 -5.48 28.80
C LYS A 498 0.33 -5.77 30.23
N PHE A 499 -0.65 -5.03 30.74
CA PHE A 499 -1.12 -5.13 32.13
C PHE A 499 -2.49 -5.82 32.26
N GLY A 500 -3.17 -6.08 31.14
CA GLY A 500 -4.49 -6.72 31.09
C GLY A 500 -5.63 -5.85 31.61
N THR A 501 -5.39 -4.55 31.81
CA THR A 501 -6.33 -3.61 32.45
C THR A 501 -7.05 -2.72 31.46
N LYS A 502 -6.52 -2.54 30.24
CA LYS A 502 -7.14 -1.68 29.22
C LYS A 502 -8.40 -2.33 28.66
N TYR A 503 -8.36 -3.64 28.39
CA TYR A 503 -9.50 -4.37 27.79
C TYR A 503 -10.11 -5.44 28.69
N ASN A 504 -9.48 -5.74 29.83
CA ASN A 504 -9.91 -6.81 30.75
C ASN A 504 -10.05 -8.18 30.06
N ARG A 505 -9.17 -8.47 29.08
CA ARG A 505 -9.12 -9.74 28.32
C ARG A 505 -7.92 -10.63 28.70
N GLY A 506 -7.08 -10.19 29.64
CA GLY A 506 -5.83 -10.84 30.01
C GLY A 506 -4.60 -10.05 29.54
N THR A 507 -3.42 -10.49 29.97
CA THR A 507 -2.13 -9.83 29.64
C THR A 507 -1.50 -10.37 28.36
N GLY A 508 -0.71 -9.54 27.68
CA GLY A 508 0.13 -9.91 26.54
C GLY A 508 -0.58 -9.80 25.18
N LEU A 509 0.01 -10.42 24.16
CA LEU A 509 -0.48 -10.46 22.78
C LEU A 509 -1.50 -11.61 22.64
N MET A 510 -2.70 -11.28 22.18
CA MET A 510 -3.83 -12.19 21.99
C MET A 510 -4.35 -12.07 20.57
N VAL A 511 -4.71 -13.20 19.97
CA VAL A 511 -5.32 -13.25 18.64
C VAL A 511 -6.64 -14.00 18.72
N PHE A 512 -7.71 -13.37 18.23
CA PHE A 512 -9.04 -13.94 18.14
C PHE A 512 -9.40 -14.19 16.69
N ILE A 513 -10.03 -15.33 16.42
CA ILE A 513 -10.60 -15.70 15.12
C ILE A 513 -12.08 -15.98 15.34
N ASP A 514 -12.95 -15.25 14.64
CA ASP A 514 -14.41 -15.32 14.76
C ASP A 514 -14.92 -15.18 16.21
N GLY A 515 -14.28 -14.32 17.01
CA GLY A 515 -14.62 -14.09 18.42
C GLY A 515 -13.93 -15.03 19.41
N GLU A 516 -13.30 -16.11 18.95
CA GLU A 516 -12.63 -17.07 19.82
C GLU A 516 -11.13 -16.79 19.93
N MET A 517 -10.61 -16.69 21.15
CA MET A 517 -9.16 -16.55 21.39
C MET A 517 -8.45 -17.83 20.96
N LYS A 518 -7.57 -17.75 19.95
CA LYS A 518 -6.79 -18.89 19.47
C LYS A 518 -5.38 -18.94 20.05
N VAL A 519 -4.78 -17.79 20.32
CA VAL A 519 -3.41 -17.69 20.85
C VAL A 519 -3.30 -16.57 21.87
N ARG A 520 -2.46 -16.79 22.88
CA ARG A 520 -1.96 -15.78 23.81
C ARG A 520 -0.44 -15.94 24.00
N LYS A 521 0.30 -14.83 24.02
CA LYS A 521 1.75 -14.73 24.26
C LYS A 521 2.00 -13.62 25.28
N GLU A 522 3.07 -13.73 26.06
CA GLU A 522 3.41 -12.70 27.06
C GLU A 522 3.90 -11.40 26.40
N GLY A 523 4.76 -11.52 25.39
CA GLY A 523 5.32 -10.41 24.63
C GLY A 523 4.85 -10.33 23.17
N LEU A 524 5.40 -9.34 22.45
CA LEU A 524 5.15 -9.13 21.02
C LEU A 524 6.02 -10.06 20.19
N GLU A 525 5.49 -11.24 19.90
CA GLU A 525 6.19 -12.32 19.18
C GLU A 525 5.48 -12.71 17.89
N LYS A 526 6.22 -13.37 16.99
CA LYS A 526 5.66 -13.94 15.76
C LYS A 526 4.75 -15.13 16.10
N ILE A 527 3.54 -15.10 15.59
CA ILE A 527 2.51 -16.13 15.74
C ILE A 527 2.08 -16.62 14.36
N ARG A 528 1.87 -17.92 14.19
CA ARG A 528 1.19 -18.51 13.02
C ARG A 528 -0.02 -19.29 13.48
N ILE A 529 -1.17 -19.04 12.86
CA ILE A 529 -2.45 -19.71 13.16
C ILE A 529 -2.99 -20.30 11.86
N ILE A 530 -3.38 -21.57 11.89
CA ILE A 530 -4.12 -22.21 10.80
C ILE A 530 -5.59 -21.80 10.92
N LEU A 531 -6.19 -21.39 9.81
CA LEU A 531 -7.59 -21.01 9.71
C LEU A 531 -8.38 -22.25 9.25
N GLU A 532 -9.22 -22.77 10.16
CA GLU A 532 -10.09 -23.92 9.92
C GLU A 532 -11.43 -23.53 9.25
#